data_AF-A0A945DNS7-F1
#
_entry.id   AF-A0A945DNS7-F1
#
_cell.length_a   1.000
_cell.length_b   1.000
_cell.length_c   1.000
_cell.angle_alpha   90.00
_cell.angle_beta   90.00
_cell.angle_gamma   90.00
#
_symmetry.space_group_name_H-M   'P 1'
#
loop_
_entity.id
_entity.type
_entity.pdbx_description
1 polymer ?
#
loop_
_entity_poly.entity_id
_entity_poly.type
_entity_poly.pdbx_seq_one_letter_code
_entity_poly.pdbx_strand_id
1 'polypeptide(L)'
;MLFALARLRQWEIESILKTPWYYGWNIVGVSLVFQGVLFGSIFFSYTLWVGEWLDDGNLAVTLTYVMVPITILNLAQSLMSPFAGYAMDRYSIRALICAGTTCAGVGYVLISLTTEFWQIIAIYGTLIMAGV
;
A
#
# COMPACT_ATOMS: atom_id res chain seq x y z
N MET A 1 38.76 33.21 -33.44
CA MET A 1 37.98 33.59 -32.24
C MET A 1 36.59 32.92 -32.22
N LEU A 2 35.81 32.97 -33.31
CA LEU A 2 34.49 32.30 -33.41
C LEU A 2 34.49 30.78 -33.16
N PHE A 3 35.52 30.04 -33.61
CA PHE A 3 35.63 28.60 -33.38
C PHE A 3 35.86 28.20 -31.91
N ALA A 4 36.48 29.07 -31.10
CA ALA A 4 36.71 28.80 -29.68
C ALA A 4 35.43 28.96 -28.85
N LEU A 5 34.58 29.93 -29.22
CA LEU A 5 33.27 30.15 -28.59
C LEU A 5 32.28 29.03 -28.90
N ALA A 6 32.30 28.50 -30.13
CA ALA A 6 31.47 27.35 -30.50
C ALA A 6 31.83 26.09 -29.69
N ARG A 7 33.12 25.89 -29.43
CA ARG A 7 33.62 24.76 -28.63
C ARG A 7 33.19 24.88 -27.17
N LEU A 8 33.38 26.05 -26.55
CA LEU A 8 32.97 26.31 -25.15
C LEU A 8 31.46 26.11 -24.94
N ARG A 9 30.64 26.55 -25.91
CA ARG A 9 29.20 26.34 -25.89
C ARG A 9 28.81 24.85 -26.00
N GLN A 10 29.55 24.02 -26.74
CA GLN A 10 29.31 22.58 -26.78
C GLN A 10 29.59 21.89 -25.43
N TRP A 11 30.64 22.31 -24.70
CA TRP A 11 30.95 21.77 -23.36
C TRP A 11 29.90 22.12 -22.32
N GLU A 12 29.34 23.34 -22.34
CA GLU A 12 28.22 23.71 -21.47
C GLU A 12 26.99 22.86 -21.77
N ILE A 13 26.64 22.65 -23.05
CA ILE A 13 25.47 21.86 -23.46
C ILE A 13 25.60 20.39 -23.03
N GLU A 14 26.77 19.76 -23.17
CA GLU A 14 26.98 18.38 -22.70
C GLU A 14 26.88 18.24 -21.17
N SER A 15 27.29 19.27 -20.42
CA SER A 15 27.19 19.26 -18.95
C SER A 15 25.75 19.41 -18.45
N ILE A 16 24.91 20.17 -19.18
CA ILE A 16 23.49 20.37 -18.85
C ILE A 16 22.67 19.10 -19.16
N LEU A 17 23.07 18.34 -20.20
CA LEU A 17 22.37 17.13 -20.63
C LEU A 17 22.68 15.89 -19.78
N LYS A 18 23.77 15.89 -19.00
CA LYS A 18 24.05 14.84 -18.00
C LYS A 18 23.50 15.27 -16.64
N THR A 19 22.17 15.29 -16.52
CA THR A 19 21.57 15.29 -15.18
C THR A 19 21.74 13.88 -14.60
N PRO A 20 22.53 13.68 -13.53
CA PRO A 20 22.59 12.39 -12.87
C PRO A 20 21.17 12.03 -12.40
N TRP A 21 20.77 10.78 -12.64
CA TRP A 21 19.44 10.28 -12.27
C TRP A 21 19.10 10.66 -10.83
N TYR A 22 18.01 11.42 -10.64
CA TYR A 22 17.59 11.83 -9.31
C TYR A 22 16.96 10.66 -8.57
N TYR A 23 17.61 10.20 -7.51
CA TYR A 23 17.15 9.07 -6.69
C TYR A 23 15.71 9.21 -6.19
N GLY A 24 15.19 10.44 -6.06
CA GLY A 24 13.79 10.67 -5.69
C GLY A 24 12.78 10.07 -6.66
N TRP A 25 13.11 9.90 -7.95
CA TRP A 25 12.25 9.18 -8.90
C TRP A 25 12.07 7.71 -8.54
N ASN A 26 13.07 7.07 -7.93
CA ASN A 26 12.92 5.70 -7.42
C ASN A 26 11.94 5.66 -6.25
N ILE A 27 11.99 6.65 -5.37
CA ILE A 27 11.06 6.74 -4.23
C ILE A 27 9.63 6.93 -4.76
N VAL A 28 9.42 7.82 -5.72
CA VAL A 28 8.11 8.01 -6.35
C VAL A 28 7.61 6.72 -6.98
N GLY A 29 8.45 6.02 -7.74
CA GLY A 29 8.10 4.73 -8.34
C GLY A 29 7.71 3.68 -7.30
N VAL A 30 8.50 3.54 -6.23
CA VAL A 30 8.21 2.60 -5.14
C VAL A 30 6.91 2.99 -4.42
N SER A 31 6.71 4.26 -4.10
CA SER A 31 5.50 4.75 -3.43
C SER A 31 4.25 4.56 -4.30
N LEU A 32 4.37 4.72 -5.62
CA LEU A 32 3.29 4.48 -6.57
C LEU A 32 2.92 2.99 -6.62
N VAL A 33 3.91 2.10 -6.73
CA VAL A 33 3.69 0.65 -6.74
C VAL A 33 3.10 0.19 -5.41
N PHE A 34 3.66 0.67 -4.29
CA PHE A 34 3.18 0.35 -2.94
C PHE A 34 1.71 0.78 -2.77
N GLN A 35 1.37 2.03 -3.08
CA GLN A 35 -0.01 2.50 -2.98
C GLN A 35 -0.93 1.77 -3.96
N GLY A 36 -0.52 1.65 -5.22
CA GLY A 36 -1.33 0.99 -6.26
C GLY A 36 -1.66 -0.46 -5.91
N VAL A 37 -0.69 -1.22 -5.41
CA VAL A 37 -0.88 -2.63 -5.05
C VAL A 37 -1.63 -2.75 -3.73
N LEU A 38 -1.20 -2.09 -2.66
CA LEU A 38 -1.84 -2.27 -1.36
C LEU A 38 -3.22 -1.64 -1.28
N PHE A 39 -3.38 -0.36 -1.64
CA PHE A 39 -4.71 0.27 -1.61
C PHE A 39 -5.64 -0.34 -2.65
N GLY A 40 -5.11 -0.69 -3.84
CA GLY A 40 -5.83 -1.45 -4.87
C GLY A 40 -6.39 -2.77 -4.34
N SER A 41 -5.56 -3.54 -3.64
CA SER A 41 -5.96 -4.84 -3.11
C SER A 41 -6.91 -4.71 -1.92
N ILE A 42 -6.63 -3.80 -0.99
CA ILE A 42 -7.33 -3.73 0.30
C ILE A 42 -8.71 -3.08 0.15
N PHE A 43 -8.80 -1.97 -0.58
CA PHE A 43 -10.04 -1.19 -0.68
C PHE A 43 -10.82 -1.50 -1.95
N PHE A 44 -10.15 -1.47 -3.11
CA PHE A 44 -10.86 -1.62 -4.39
C PHE A 44 -11.23 -3.06 -4.69
N SER A 45 -10.39 -4.02 -4.33
CA SER A 45 -10.73 -5.43 -4.54
C SER A 45 -11.82 -5.88 -3.57
N TYR A 46 -12.00 -5.23 -2.40
CA TYR A 46 -12.99 -5.60 -1.39
C TYR A 46 -14.39 -5.84 -1.99
N THR A 47 -14.83 -4.93 -2.86
CA THR A 47 -16.14 -4.96 -3.49
C THR A 47 -16.33 -6.15 -4.43
N LEU A 48 -15.25 -6.72 -4.97
CA LEU A 48 -15.29 -7.91 -5.83
C LEU A 48 -15.67 -9.16 -5.05
N TRP A 49 -15.18 -9.33 -3.81
CA TRP A 49 -15.48 -10.50 -2.99
C TRP A 49 -16.83 -10.43 -2.27
N VAL A 50 -17.43 -9.24 -2.14
CA VAL A 50 -18.72 -9.05 -1.44
C VAL A 50 -19.81 -9.94 -2.04
N GLY A 51 -19.89 -10.02 -3.37
CA GLY A 51 -20.87 -10.88 -4.06
C GLY A 51 -20.65 -12.35 -3.73
N GLU A 52 -19.40 -12.81 -3.86
CA GLU A 52 -19.02 -14.20 -3.57
C GLU A 52 -19.32 -14.61 -2.12
N TRP A 53 -19.10 -13.71 -1.15
CA TRP A 53 -19.41 -13.97 0.26
C TRP A 53 -20.91 -13.99 0.57
N LEU A 54 -21.71 -13.23 -0.17
CA LEU A 54 -23.17 -13.23 -0.01
C LEU A 54 -23.82 -14.47 -0.62
N ASP A 55 -23.27 -14.96 -1.73
CA ASP A 55 -23.76 -16.15 -2.42
C ASP A 55 -23.32 -17.46 -1.74
N ASP A 56 -22.28 -17.41 -0.90
CA ASP A 56 -21.85 -18.55 -0.10
C ASP A 56 -22.81 -18.86 1.06
N GLY A 57 -23.64 -19.89 0.85
CA GLY A 57 -24.61 -20.37 1.84
C GLY A 57 -23.98 -20.88 3.15
N ASN A 58 -22.66 -21.12 3.18
CA ASN A 58 -21.97 -21.56 4.39
C ASN A 58 -21.68 -20.39 5.35
N LEU A 59 -21.53 -19.17 4.82
CA LEU A 59 -21.32 -17.97 5.63
C LEU A 59 -22.64 -17.31 6.06
N ALA A 60 -23.73 -17.50 5.29
CA ALA A 60 -25.09 -17.02 5.59
C ALA A 60 -25.12 -15.55 6.07
N VAL A 61 -24.34 -14.69 5.41
CA VAL A 61 -24.10 -13.31 5.82
C VAL A 61 -25.05 -12.33 5.12
N THR A 62 -25.48 -11.31 5.86
CA THR A 62 -26.29 -10.19 5.32
C THR A 62 -25.37 -9.11 4.76
N LEU A 63 -25.84 -8.33 3.78
CA LEU A 63 -25.12 -7.19 3.20
C LEU A 63 -24.54 -6.23 4.27
N THR A 64 -25.30 -5.93 5.32
CA THR A 64 -24.82 -5.11 6.45
C THR A 64 -23.63 -5.74 7.17
N TYR A 65 -23.67 -7.04 7.39
CA TYR A 65 -22.61 -7.77 8.10
C TYR A 65 -21.35 -7.85 7.25
N VAL A 66 -21.50 -7.99 5.93
CA VAL A 66 -20.39 -7.97 4.98
C VAL A 66 -19.69 -6.61 4.92
N MET A 67 -20.28 -5.51 5.39
CA MET A 67 -19.59 -4.20 5.46
C MET A 67 -18.83 -3.97 6.77
N VAL A 68 -18.94 -4.88 7.74
CA VAL A 68 -18.25 -4.75 9.04
C VAL A 68 -16.72 -4.80 8.92
N PRO A 69 -16.09 -5.73 8.16
CA PRO A 69 -14.63 -5.78 8.04
C PRO A 69 -14.01 -4.47 7.57
N ILE A 70 -14.55 -3.88 6.50
CA ILE A 70 -14.04 -2.61 5.96
C ILE A 70 -14.28 -1.44 6.92
N THR A 71 -15.38 -1.45 7.68
CA THR A 71 -15.66 -0.43 8.70
C THR A 71 -14.64 -0.51 9.84
N ILE A 72 -14.36 -1.73 10.34
CA ILE A 72 -13.38 -1.94 11.40
C ILE A 72 -11.97 -1.59 10.93
N LEU A 73 -11.61 -1.93 9.69
CA LEU A 73 -10.33 -1.52 9.10
C LEU A 73 -10.15 0.00 9.17
N ASN A 74 -11.15 0.77 8.69
CA ASN A 74 -11.09 2.24 8.69
C ASN A 74 -11.05 2.82 10.11
N LEU A 75 -11.82 2.24 11.05
CA LEU A 75 -11.81 2.66 12.45
C LEU A 75 -10.44 2.42 13.10
N ALA A 76 -9.88 1.22 12.90
CA ALA A 76 -8.57 0.85 13.42
C ALA A 76 -7.46 1.72 12.82
N GLN A 77 -7.51 1.98 11.51
CA GLN A 77 -6.60 2.91 10.83
C GLN A 77 -6.66 4.32 11.41
N SER A 78 -7.87 4.84 11.63
CA SER A 78 -8.05 6.18 12.22
C SER A 78 -7.43 6.26 13.62
N LEU A 79 -7.64 5.22 14.44
CA LEU A 79 -7.08 5.13 15.79
C LEU A 79 -5.56 4.95 15.80
N MET A 80 -5.02 4.23 14.80
CA MET A 80 -3.60 3.92 14.70
C MET A 80 -2.78 5.02 14.00
N SER A 81 -3.41 5.97 13.32
CA SER A 81 -2.74 7.07 12.61
C SER A 81 -1.70 7.86 13.45
N PRO A 82 -1.94 8.27 14.72
CA PRO A 82 -0.91 8.94 15.52
C PRO A 82 0.27 8.03 15.87
N PHE A 83 0.01 6.73 16.07
CA PHE A 83 1.05 5.74 16.38
C PHE A 83 1.91 5.43 15.16
N ALA A 84 1.30 5.37 13.97
CA ALA A 84 2.00 5.19 12.72
C ALA A 84 2.96 6.35 12.45
N GLY A 85 2.52 7.60 12.67
CA GLY A 85 3.40 8.78 12.56
C GLY A 85 4.59 8.70 13.52
N TYR A 86 4.34 8.36 14.79
CA TYR A 86 5.41 8.17 15.77
C TYR A 86 6.39 7.05 15.39
N ALA A 87 5.89 5.95 14.83
CA ALA A 87 6.73 4.85 14.37
C ALA A 87 7.59 5.25 13.16
N MET A 88 7.05 6.03 12.23
CA MET A 88 7.79 6.55 11.07
C MET A 88 8.95 7.47 11.46
N ASP A 89 8.80 8.24 12.54
CA ASP A 89 9.86 9.12 13.04
C ASP A 89 11.00 8.34 13.72
N ARG A 90 10.71 7.15 14.25
CA ARG A 90 11.66 6.37 15.08
C ARG A 90 12.29 5.17 14.36
N TYR A 91 11.62 4.63 13.36
CA TYR A 91 12.06 3.44 12.62
C TYR A 91 12.34 3.76 11.15
N SER A 92 13.16 2.91 10.50
CA SER A 92 13.41 3.07 9.07
C SER A 92 12.13 2.80 8.26
N ILE A 93 11.79 3.70 7.35
CA ILE A 93 10.60 3.59 6.51
C ILE A 93 10.58 2.29 5.68
N ARG A 94 11.76 1.79 5.30
CA ARG A 94 11.92 0.53 4.57
C ARG A 94 11.47 -0.66 5.41
N ALA A 95 11.84 -0.70 6.70
CA ALA A 95 11.43 -1.78 7.60
C ALA A 95 9.91 -1.74 7.83
N LEU A 96 9.32 -0.54 7.97
CA LEU A 96 7.88 -0.37 8.15
C LEU A 96 7.10 -0.87 6.91
N ILE A 97 7.53 -0.48 5.71
CA ILE A 97 6.93 -0.92 4.45
C ILE A 97 7.02 -2.45 4.30
N CYS A 98 8.19 -3.05 4.55
CA CYS A 98 8.35 -4.50 4.46
C CYS A 98 7.52 -5.26 5.51
N ALA A 99 7.49 -4.76 6.76
CA ALA A 99 6.69 -5.37 7.81
C ALA A 99 5.19 -5.30 7.48
N GLY A 100 4.70 -4.11 7.08
CA GLY A 100 3.30 -3.90 6.73
C GLY A 100 2.85 -4.75 5.53
N THR A 101 3.63 -4.76 4.45
CA THR A 101 3.34 -5.60 3.26
C THR A 101 3.33 -7.08 3.60
N THR A 102 4.26 -7.55 4.44
CA THR A 102 4.28 -8.93 4.91
C THR A 102 3.05 -9.25 5.75
N CYS A 103 2.66 -8.37 6.68
CA CYS A 103 1.44 -8.53 7.48
C CYS A 103 0.18 -8.60 6.61
N ALA A 104 0.03 -7.70 5.63
CA ALA A 104 -1.09 -7.74 4.70
C ALA A 104 -1.11 -9.01 3.85
N GLY A 105 0.06 -9.42 3.31
CA GLY A 105 0.19 -10.65 2.52
C GLY A 105 -0.19 -11.89 3.33
N VAL A 106 0.30 -12.00 4.56
CA VAL A 106 -0.09 -13.08 5.50
C VAL A 106 -1.58 -13.01 5.83
N GLY A 107 -2.13 -11.82 6.00
CA GLY A 107 -3.57 -11.61 6.20
C GLY A 107 -4.40 -12.18 5.05
N TYR A 108 -4.03 -11.91 3.80
CA TYR A 108 -4.71 -12.48 2.65
C TYR A 108 -4.61 -14.01 2.56
N VAL A 109 -3.45 -14.57 2.86
CA VAL A 109 -3.28 -16.04 2.91
C VAL A 109 -4.17 -16.64 4.00
N LEU A 110 -4.28 -16.00 5.16
CA LEU A 110 -5.17 -16.45 6.24
C LEU A 110 -6.64 -16.35 5.85
N ILE A 111 -7.06 -15.28 5.15
CA ILE A 111 -8.43 -15.15 4.61
C ILE A 111 -8.76 -16.33 3.69
N SER A 112 -7.81 -16.80 2.88
CA SER A 112 -8.04 -17.98 2.03
C SER A 112 -8.32 -19.27 2.81
N LEU A 113 -8.02 -19.32 4.11
CA LEU A 113 -8.21 -20.49 4.97
C LEU A 113 -9.37 -20.33 5.95
N THR A 114 -10.09 -19.19 5.91
CA THR A 114 -11.17 -18.95 6.86
C THR A 114 -12.40 -19.78 6.55
N THR A 115 -13.01 -20.31 7.59
CA THR A 115 -14.28 -21.07 7.50
C THR A 115 -15.47 -20.23 7.95
N GLU A 116 -15.22 -19.14 8.68
CA GLU A 116 -16.22 -18.32 9.33
C GLU A 116 -15.99 -16.83 9.05
N PHE A 117 -17.05 -16.06 8.84
CA PHE A 117 -16.92 -14.64 8.46
C PHE A 117 -16.27 -13.77 9.55
N TRP A 118 -16.47 -14.11 10.82
CA TRP A 118 -15.86 -13.33 11.92
C TRP A 118 -14.33 -13.36 11.90
N GLN A 119 -13.74 -14.43 11.34
CA GLN A 119 -12.29 -14.53 11.17
C GLN A 119 -11.79 -13.49 10.16
N ILE A 120 -12.54 -13.28 9.08
CA ILE A 120 -12.26 -12.23 8.08
C ILE A 120 -12.30 -10.85 8.75
N ILE A 121 -13.33 -10.60 9.58
CA ILE A 121 -13.45 -9.34 10.35
C ILE A 121 -12.20 -9.12 11.23
N ALA A 122 -11.77 -10.14 11.98
CA ALA A 122 -10.61 -10.06 12.86
C ALA A 122 -9.30 -9.83 12.09
N ILE A 123 -9.11 -10.51 10.95
CA ILE A 123 -7.93 -10.35 10.09
C ILE A 123 -7.87 -8.94 9.48
N TYR A 124 -9.01 -8.41 9.02
CA TYR A 124 -9.09 -7.05 8.49
C TYR A 124 -8.74 -6.00 9.55
N GLY A 125 -9.24 -6.16 10.78
CA GLY A 125 -8.97 -5.24 11.88
C GLY A 125 -7.55 -5.31 12.47
N THR A 126 -6.74 -6.32 12.12
CA THR A 126 -5.42 -6.55 12.71
C THR A 126 -4.31 -6.57 11.66
N LEU A 127 -4.23 -7.65 10.88
CA LEU A 127 -3.14 -7.91 9.94
C LEU A 127 -3.21 -7.01 8.71
N ILE A 128 -4.40 -6.86 8.13
CA ILE A 128 -4.60 -5.99 6.95
C ILE A 128 -4.41 -4.53 7.36
N MET A 129 -4.95 -4.13 8.52
CA MET A 129 -4.74 -2.80 9.08
C MET A 129 -3.25 -2.46 9.24
N ALA A 130 -2.43 -3.39 9.73
CA ALA A 130 -1.00 -3.18 9.89
C ALA A 130 -0.23 -2.98 8.56
N GLY A 131 -0.83 -3.35 7.42
CA GLY A 131 -0.23 -3.18 6.11
C GLY A 131 -0.53 -1.85 5.42
N VAL A 132 -1.46 -1.07 5.97
CA VAL A 132 -1.83 0.27 5.48
C VAL A 132 -1.18 1.32 6.37
#